data_AF-A0A659UMW1-F1
#
_entry.id   AF-A0A659UMW1-F1
#
_cell.length_a   1.000
_cell.length_b   1.000
_cell.length_c   1.000
_cell.angle_alpha   90.00
_cell.angle_beta   90.00
_cell.angle_gamma   90.00
#
_symmetry.space_group_name_H-M   'P 1'
#
loop_
_entity.id
_entity.type
_entity.pdbx_description
1 polymer ?
#
loop_
_entity_poly.entity_id
_entity_poly.type
_entity_poly.pdbx_seq_one_letter_code
_entity_poly.pdbx_strand_id
1 'polypeptide(L)'
;MQTVFDGQSLITAEAIAGGLRRGKPEHHGEAFETARAELALILQTTQQQVEQQKSPAEIVRRLLSLLNALRAKVHPDVWQALIPLVQNHPLQKYFLEDPLTHWSFPKPRGYSGDAQLLDYIYCDPHVA
;
A
#
# COMPACT_ATOMS: atom_id res chain seq x y z
N MET A 1 -0.58 8.51 -20.30
CA MET A 1 0.22 7.28 -20.46
C MET A 1 -0.68 6.22 -21.07
N GLN A 2 -0.38 5.76 -22.29
CA GLN A 2 -1.08 4.64 -22.90
C GLN A 2 -0.57 3.34 -22.27
N THR A 3 -1.46 2.58 -21.64
CA THR A 3 -1.19 1.22 -21.18
C THR A 3 -1.13 0.32 -22.41
N VAL A 4 0.07 -0.11 -22.78
CA VAL A 4 0.27 -1.14 -23.81
C VAL A 4 0.12 -2.49 -23.13
N PHE A 5 -0.91 -3.24 -23.53
CA PHE A 5 -1.13 -4.62 -23.08
C PHE A 5 -0.59 -5.58 -24.13
N ASP A 6 0.17 -6.58 -23.68
CA ASP A 6 0.88 -7.57 -24.52
C ASP A 6 0.00 -8.70 -25.07
N GLY A 7 -1.31 -8.64 -24.80
CA GLY A 7 -2.28 -9.63 -25.25
C GLY A 7 -2.20 -10.99 -24.55
N GLN A 8 -1.36 -11.14 -23.51
CA GLN A 8 -1.25 -12.40 -22.73
C GLN A 8 -1.87 -12.31 -21.33
N SER A 9 -2.28 -11.12 -20.89
CA SER A 9 -3.00 -10.95 -19.63
C SER A 9 -4.48 -11.34 -19.73
N LEU A 10 -4.93 -12.26 -18.85
CA LEU A 10 -6.34 -12.68 -18.69
C LEU A 10 -7.22 -11.62 -18.01
N ILE A 11 -6.66 -10.46 -17.64
CA ILE A 11 -7.41 -9.34 -17.07
C ILE A 11 -7.78 -8.38 -18.20
N THR A 12 -9.06 -8.35 -18.57
CA THR A 12 -9.57 -7.46 -19.61
C THR A 12 -9.62 -6.01 -19.13
N ALA A 13 -9.48 -5.06 -20.05
CA ALA A 13 -9.66 -3.63 -19.77
C ALA A 13 -11.04 -3.33 -19.14
N GLU A 14 -12.07 -4.12 -19.48
CA GLU A 14 -13.41 -4.06 -18.85
C GLU A 14 -13.42 -4.47 -17.38
N ALA A 15 -12.66 -5.49 -16.98
CA ALA A 15 -12.55 -5.90 -15.58
C ALA A 15 -11.89 -4.81 -14.72
N ILE A 16 -10.95 -4.05 -15.31
CA ILE A 16 -10.31 -2.90 -14.68
C ILE A 16 -11.30 -1.71 -14.60
N ALA A 17 -12.03 -1.44 -15.69
CA ALA A 17 -12.98 -0.34 -15.78
C ALA A 17 -14.19 -0.51 -14.83
N GLY A 18 -14.66 -1.75 -14.61
CA GLY A 18 -15.76 -2.05 -13.70
C GLY A 18 -15.49 -1.72 -12.22
N GLY A 19 -14.24 -1.81 -11.78
CA GLY A 19 -13.81 -1.43 -10.43
C GLY A 19 -13.51 0.07 -10.25
N LEU A 20 -13.52 0.85 -11.33
CA LEU A 20 -13.06 2.24 -11.38
C LEU A 20 -14.18 3.27 -11.25
N ARG A 21 -15.41 2.88 -10.88
CA ARG A 21 -16.46 3.86 -10.51
C ARG A 21 -16.07 4.58 -9.21
N ARG A 22 -15.18 5.56 -9.37
CA ARG A 22 -14.68 6.51 -8.38
C ARG A 22 -15.76 7.53 -8.08
N GLY A 23 -16.35 7.46 -6.89
CA GLY A 23 -17.09 8.60 -6.36
C GLY A 23 -16.11 9.69 -5.96
N LYS A 24 -16.46 10.94 -6.25
CA LYS A 24 -15.69 12.09 -5.78
C LYS A 24 -15.85 12.16 -4.25
N PRO A 25 -14.76 12.34 -3.47
CA PRO A 25 -14.85 12.42 -2.00
C PRO A 25 -15.70 13.61 -1.51
N GLU A 26 -16.10 14.53 -2.40
CA GLU A 26 -16.99 15.66 -2.11
C GLU A 26 -18.30 15.27 -1.40
N HIS A 27 -18.80 14.05 -1.58
CA HIS A 27 -19.99 13.55 -0.87
C HIS A 27 -19.71 13.02 0.55
N HIS A 28 -18.45 12.89 0.95
CA HIS A 28 -18.04 12.25 2.21
C HIS A 28 -17.09 13.13 3.04
N GLY A 29 -17.22 14.47 2.97
CA GLY A 29 -16.27 15.41 3.59
C GLY A 29 -16.01 15.16 5.09
N GLU A 30 -17.05 15.04 5.91
CA GLU A 30 -16.91 14.80 7.35
C GLU A 30 -16.32 13.41 7.66
N ALA A 31 -16.75 12.38 6.91
CA ALA A 31 -16.22 11.03 7.05
C ALA A 31 -14.74 10.95 6.65
N PHE A 32 -14.34 11.69 5.61
CA PHE A 32 -12.95 11.82 5.19
C PHE A 32 -12.10 12.49 6.26
N GLU A 33 -12.54 13.63 6.81
CA GLU A 33 -11.77 14.34 7.85
C GLU A 33 -11.62 13.49 9.13
N THR A 34 -12.67 12.77 9.52
CA THR A 34 -12.61 11.83 10.64
C THR A 34 -11.60 10.70 10.38
N ALA A 35 -11.67 10.08 9.20
CA ALA A 35 -10.76 9.00 8.82
C ALA A 35 -9.31 9.50 8.62
N ARG A 36 -9.13 10.74 8.16
CA ARG A 36 -7.83 11.40 8.04
C ARG A 36 -7.18 11.62 9.40
N ALA A 37 -7.96 12.07 10.39
CA ALA A 37 -7.49 12.23 11.76
C ALA A 37 -7.10 10.87 12.39
N GLU A 38 -7.94 9.84 12.21
CA GLU A 38 -7.65 8.48 12.66
C GLU A 38 -6.37 7.93 12.00
N LEU A 39 -6.22 8.11 10.69
CA LEU A 39 -5.00 7.74 9.97
C LEU A 39 -3.76 8.46 10.49
N ALA A 40 -3.86 9.76 10.76
CA ALA A 40 -2.74 10.54 11.29
C ALA A 40 -2.26 9.99 12.65
N LEU A 41 -3.18 9.59 13.54
CA LEU A 41 -2.84 8.96 14.82
C LEU A 41 -2.16 7.60 14.63
N ILE A 42 -2.66 6.79 13.69
CA ILE A 42 -2.03 5.51 13.34
C ILE A 42 -0.58 5.73 12.89
N LEU A 43 -0.37 6.63 11.92
CA LEU A 43 0.95 6.92 11.37
C LEU A 43 1.90 7.53 12.40
N GLN A 44 1.42 8.44 13.24
CA GLN A 44 2.23 9.02 14.32
C GLN A 44 2.67 7.95 15.33
N THR A 45 1.76 7.03 15.70
CA THR A 45 2.10 5.93 16.60
C THR A 45 3.13 5.00 15.98
N THR A 46 2.99 4.67 14.69
CA THR A 46 3.97 3.85 13.97
C THR A 46 5.33 4.54 13.89
N GLN A 47 5.38 5.84 13.61
CA GLN A 47 6.61 6.62 13.60
C GLN A 47 7.33 6.55 14.96
N GLN A 48 6.60 6.68 16.07
CA GLN A 48 7.17 6.51 17.41
C GLN A 48 7.72 5.10 17.65
N GLN A 49 7.08 4.05 17.12
CA GLN A 49 7.60 2.69 17.25
C GLN A 49 8.90 2.49 16.47
N VAL A 50 9.04 3.12 15.30
CA VAL A 50 10.27 3.12 14.51
C VAL A 50 11.38 3.85 15.28
N GLU A 51 11.10 5.03 15.82
CA GLU A 51 12.05 5.82 16.63
C GLU A 51 12.50 5.09 17.90
N GLN A 52 11.60 4.32 18.51
CA GLN A 52 11.88 3.45 19.65
C GLN A 52 12.62 2.15 19.27
N GLN A 53 12.96 1.96 17.99
CA GLN A 53 13.65 0.78 17.47
C GLN A 53 12.95 -0.53 17.85
N LYS A 54 11.62 -0.54 17.84
CA LYS A 54 10.87 -1.79 18.02
C LYS A 54 11.14 -2.75 16.87
N SER A 55 10.86 -4.04 17.11
CA SER A 55 10.94 -5.07 16.08
C SER A 55 10.17 -4.66 14.81
N PRO A 56 10.78 -4.69 13.61
CA PRO A 56 10.08 -4.40 12.36
C PRO A 56 8.82 -5.25 12.16
N ALA A 57 8.88 -6.54 12.52
CA ALA A 57 7.74 -7.45 12.45
C ALA A 57 6.58 -7.03 13.37
N GLU A 58 6.87 -6.48 14.55
CA GLU A 58 5.85 -5.93 15.44
C GLU A 58 5.21 -4.67 14.86
N ILE A 59 6.03 -3.75 14.33
CA ILE A 59 5.59 -2.49 13.71
C ILE A 59 4.65 -2.79 12.54
N VAL A 60 5.09 -3.64 11.61
CA VAL A 60 4.33 -4.01 10.41
C VAL A 60 3.02 -4.71 10.79
N ARG A 61 3.07 -5.70 11.69
CA ARG A 61 1.86 -6.43 12.14
C ARG A 61 0.82 -5.48 12.73
N ARG A 62 1.25 -4.54 13.58
CA ARG A 62 0.35 -3.56 14.21
C ARG A 62 -0.21 -2.58 13.19
N LEU A 63 0.64 -2.01 12.34
CA LEU A 63 0.21 -1.07 11.30
C LEU A 63 -0.81 -1.71 10.36
N LEU A 64 -0.54 -2.92 9.86
CA LEU A 64 -1.46 -3.63 8.96
C LEU A 64 -2.81 -3.91 9.63
N SER A 65 -2.80 -4.29 10.91
CA SER A 65 -4.05 -4.50 11.67
C SER A 65 -4.88 -3.22 11.74
N LEU A 66 -4.26 -2.09 12.07
CA LEU A 66 -4.93 -0.80 12.20
C LEU A 66 -5.44 -0.27 10.84
N LEU A 67 -4.62 -0.36 9.79
CA LEU A 67 -5.03 0.05 8.45
C LEU A 67 -6.17 -0.81 7.90
N ASN A 68 -6.16 -2.13 8.17
CA ASN A 68 -7.26 -3.00 7.77
C ASN A 68 -8.55 -2.68 8.53
N ALA A 69 -8.47 -2.39 9.82
CA ALA A 69 -9.62 -1.96 10.61
C ALA A 69 -10.21 -0.65 10.07
N LEU A 70 -9.35 0.35 9.78
CA LEU A 70 -9.78 1.61 9.18
C LEU A 70 -10.43 1.38 7.81
N ARG A 71 -9.81 0.57 6.93
CA ARG A 71 -10.34 0.22 5.60
C ARG A 71 -11.71 -0.45 5.67
N ALA A 72 -11.94 -1.30 6.67
CA ALA A 72 -13.22 -1.99 6.84
C ALA A 72 -14.35 -1.07 7.31
N LYS A 73 -14.01 0.05 7.97
CA LYS A 73 -14.96 1.02 8.53
C LYS A 73 -15.40 2.09 7.53
N VAL A 74 -14.52 2.50 6.62
CA VAL A 74 -14.76 3.66 5.74
C VAL A 74 -15.30 3.27 4.37
N HIS A 75 -16.01 4.20 3.72
CA HIS A 75 -16.45 4.02 2.34
C HIS A 75 -15.24 3.84 1.40
N PRO A 76 -15.33 2.99 0.34
CA PRO A 76 -14.23 2.78 -0.60
C PRO A 76 -13.63 4.06 -1.19
N ASP A 77 -14.45 5.06 -1.51
CA ASP A 77 -13.95 6.35 -2.04
C ASP A 77 -13.15 7.14 -0.99
N VAL A 78 -13.54 7.09 0.28
CA VAL A 78 -12.78 7.69 1.38
C VAL A 78 -11.45 6.98 1.53
N TRP A 79 -11.44 5.63 1.52
CA TRP A 79 -10.21 4.86 1.55
C TRP A 79 -9.26 5.23 0.40
N GLN A 80 -9.78 5.32 -0.83
CA GLN A 80 -8.99 5.72 -1.99
C GLN A 80 -8.40 7.13 -1.85
N ALA A 81 -9.16 8.07 -1.29
CA ALA A 81 -8.70 9.44 -1.05
C ALA A 81 -7.59 9.52 0.02
N LEU A 82 -7.52 8.55 0.94
CA LEU A 82 -6.48 8.49 1.98
C LEU A 82 -5.14 7.93 1.46
N ILE A 83 -5.14 7.09 0.42
CA ILE A 83 -3.93 6.41 -0.09
C ILE A 83 -2.78 7.39 -0.39
N PRO A 84 -2.98 8.51 -1.11
CA PRO A 84 -1.89 9.45 -1.39
C PRO A 84 -1.27 10.05 -0.12
N LEU A 85 -2.03 10.19 0.96
CA LEU A 85 -1.51 10.72 2.23
C LEU A 85 -0.49 9.75 2.86
N VAL A 86 -0.80 8.45 2.83
CA VAL A 86 0.11 7.41 3.33
C VAL A 86 1.33 7.29 2.42
N GLN A 87 1.15 7.33 1.10
CA GLN A 87 2.24 7.23 0.13
C GLN A 87 3.22 8.40 0.23
N ASN A 88 2.78 9.60 0.63
CA ASN A 88 3.67 10.75 0.83
C ASN A 88 4.24 10.84 2.26
N HIS A 89 3.92 9.89 3.15
CA HIS A 89 4.37 9.92 4.54
C HIS A 89 5.84 9.48 4.66
N PRO A 90 6.66 10.09 5.56
CA PRO A 90 8.07 9.73 5.75
C PRO A 90 8.33 8.24 6.05
N LEU A 91 7.39 7.57 6.71
CA LEU A 91 7.44 6.12 6.97
C LEU A 91 7.58 5.27 5.70
N GLN A 92 7.19 5.78 4.53
CA GLN A 92 7.42 5.07 3.27
C GLN A 92 8.90 4.75 3.07
N LYS A 93 9.80 5.66 3.44
CA LYS A 93 11.25 5.44 3.32
C LYS A 93 11.70 4.27 4.20
N TYR A 94 11.23 4.23 5.44
CA TYR A 94 11.51 3.14 6.37
C TYR A 94 11.05 1.78 5.83
N PHE A 95 9.83 1.68 5.29
CA PHE A 95 9.35 0.41 4.75
C PHE A 95 10.08 -0.03 3.47
N LEU A 96 10.63 0.92 2.71
CA LEU A 96 11.44 0.63 1.54
C LEU A 96 12.90 0.26 1.88
N GLU A 97 13.29 0.24 3.16
CA GLU A 97 14.57 -0.35 3.58
C GLU A 97 14.53 -1.89 3.53
N ASP A 98 13.34 -2.49 3.60
CA ASP A 98 13.15 -3.93 3.42
C ASP A 98 13.32 -4.31 1.93
N PRO A 99 14.28 -5.19 1.57
CA PRO A 99 14.57 -5.51 0.17
C PRO A 99 13.37 -6.09 -0.58
N LEU A 100 12.56 -6.93 0.07
CA LEU A 100 11.36 -7.53 -0.53
C LEU A 100 10.31 -6.48 -0.86
N THR A 101 10.06 -5.57 0.09
CA THR A 101 9.12 -4.46 -0.06
C THR A 101 9.61 -3.48 -1.12
N HIS A 102 10.89 -3.11 -1.10
CA HIS A 102 11.51 -2.26 -2.11
C HIS A 102 11.43 -2.87 -3.51
N TRP A 103 11.72 -4.16 -3.66
CA TRP A 103 11.66 -4.87 -4.94
C TRP A 103 10.24 -4.93 -5.51
N SER A 104 9.27 -5.15 -4.63
CA SER A 104 7.86 -5.29 -5.01
C SER A 104 7.19 -3.95 -5.34
N PHE A 105 7.66 -2.85 -4.76
CA PHE A 105 7.06 -1.53 -4.89
C PHE A 105 7.04 -0.93 -6.32
N PRO A 106 8.15 -0.93 -7.09
CA PRO A 106 8.19 -0.30 -8.43
C PRO A 106 7.51 -1.14 -9.51
N LYS A 107 7.20 -2.42 -9.23
CA LYS A 107 6.67 -3.32 -10.26
C LYS A 107 5.22 -2.99 -10.62
N PRO A 108 4.85 -3.10 -11.91
CA PRO A 108 3.46 -3.03 -12.31
C PRO A 108 2.63 -4.09 -11.58
N ARG A 109 1.47 -3.69 -11.05
CA ARG A 109 0.53 -4.64 -10.44
C ARG A 109 0.10 -5.68 -11.48
N GLY A 110 0.03 -6.95 -11.07
CA GLY A 110 -0.39 -8.05 -11.94
C GLY A 110 0.73 -8.64 -12.81
N TYR A 111 2.00 -8.31 -12.54
CA TYR A 111 3.14 -8.90 -13.24
C TYR A 111 3.31 -10.38 -12.86
N SER A 112 3.13 -11.28 -13.83
CA SER A 112 3.24 -12.72 -13.68
C SER A 112 4.71 -13.16 -13.62
N GLY A 113 5.15 -13.71 -12.48
CA GLY A 113 6.47 -14.31 -12.33
C GLY A 113 7.55 -13.31 -11.94
N ASP A 114 8.14 -13.54 -10.76
CA ASP A 114 9.20 -12.69 -10.23
C ASP A 114 10.35 -13.57 -9.74
N ALA A 115 11.23 -13.95 -10.68
CA ALA A 115 12.39 -14.81 -10.36
C ALA A 115 13.27 -14.17 -9.28
N GLN A 116 13.46 -12.85 -9.33
CA GLN A 116 14.31 -12.15 -8.37
C GLN A 116 13.67 -12.03 -6.98
N LEU A 117 12.33 -12.02 -6.90
CA LEU A 117 11.63 -12.17 -5.61
C LEU A 117 11.86 -13.57 -5.02
N LEU A 118 11.87 -14.62 -5.86
CA LEU A 118 12.20 -15.97 -5.41
C LEU A 118 13.64 -16.02 -4.89
N ASP A 119 14.58 -15.37 -5.57
CA ASP A 119 15.97 -15.34 -5.12
C ASP A 119 16.13 -14.67 -3.75
N TYR A 120 15.38 -13.60 -3.45
CA TYR A 120 15.29 -13.03 -2.10
C TYR A 120 14.68 -14.00 -1.08
N ILE A 121 13.61 -14.73 -1.44
CA ILE A 121 12.94 -15.70 -0.55
C ILE A 121 13.85 -16.90 -0.25
N TYR A 122 14.66 -17.33 -1.21
CA TYR A 122 15.62 -18.42 -1.07
C TYR A 122 17.00 -17.98 -0.56
N CYS A 123 17.16 -16.68 -0.24
CA CYS A 123 18.41 -16.11 0.25
C CYS A 123 19.61 -16.39 -0.67
N ASP A 124 19.44 -16.23 -1.99
CA ASP A 124 20.55 -16.40 -2.93
C ASP A 124 21.67 -15.38 -2.61
N PRO A 125 22.93 -15.83 -2.44
CA PRO A 125 24.04 -14.98 -2.02
C PRO A 125 24.42 -13.88 -3.02
N HIS A 126 23.88 -13.89 -4.23
CA HIS A 126 24.16 -12.89 -5.27
C HIS A 126 23.18 -11.71 -5.31
N VAL A 127 22.11 -11.73 -4.52
CA VAL A 127 21.07 -10.69 -4.49
C VAL A 127 20.97 -9.94 -3.16
N ALA A 128 21.67 -10.43 -2.13
CA ALA A 128 21.70 -9.89 -0.78
C ALA A 128 22.76 -8.81 -0.59
#